data_AF-A0A5K1AH56-F1
#
_entry.id   AF-A0A5K1AH56-F1
#
_cell.length_a   1.000
_cell.length_b   1.000
_cell.length_c   1.000
_cell.angle_alpha   90.00
_cell.angle_beta   90.00
_cell.angle_gamma   90.00
#
_symmetry.space_group_name_H-M   'P 1'
#
loop_
_entity.id
_entity.type
_entity.pdbx_description
1 polymer ?
#
loop_
_entity_poly.entity_id
_entity_poly.type
_entity_poly.pdbx_seq_one_letter_code
_entity_poly.pdbx_strand_id
1 'polypeptide(L)' 'KLVSIRGTVVKVSTVKPLVVQMSFTCGKCGAAIMRMFPDGKYSPPAACIYHGCKSRTFTPNRSTARLVDSQKIRQL' A
#
# COMPACT_ATOMS: atom_id res chain seq x y z
N LYS A 1 -3.89 18.52 -17.21
CA LYS A 1 -4.84 18.49 -18.35
C LYS A 1 -5.93 17.49 -18.01
N LEU A 2 -7.17 17.95 -17.82
CA LEU A 2 -8.32 17.10 -17.49
C LEU A 2 -9.06 16.79 -18.80
N VAL A 3 -9.56 15.56 -18.95
CA VAL A 3 -10.29 15.12 -20.14
C VAL A 3 -11.62 14.48 -19.71
N SER A 4 -12.69 14.79 -20.44
CA SER A 4 -14.01 14.20 -20.23
C SER A 4 -14.23 13.06 -21.22
N ILE A 5 -14.75 11.93 -20.74
CA ILE A 5 -14.94 10.72 -21.53
C ILE A 5 -16.42 10.32 -21.44
N ARG A 6 -17.06 10.03 -22.59
CA ARG A 6 -18.41 9.46 -22.69
C ARG A 6 -18.33 8.08 -23.35
N GLY A 7 -18.90 7.06 -22.72
CA GLY A 7 -18.96 5.70 -23.27
C GLY A 7 -19.66 4.74 -22.30
N THR A 8 -20.21 3.65 -22.83
CA THR A 8 -20.91 2.63 -22.03
C THR A 8 -19.89 1.70 -21.37
N VAL A 9 -19.93 1.59 -20.04
CA VAL A 9 -19.01 0.72 -19.28
C VAL A 9 -19.52 -0.73 -19.35
N VAL A 10 -18.77 -1.61 -20.03
CA VAL A 10 -19.24 -2.98 -20.34
C VAL A 10 -18.71 -4.03 -19.34
N LYS A 11 -17.55 -3.79 -18.71
CA LYS A 11 -16.96 -4.67 -17.69
C LYS A 11 -16.24 -3.87 -16.62
N VAL A 12 -16.60 -4.11 -15.38
CA VAL A 12 -15.94 -3.56 -14.19
C VAL A 12 -15.24 -4.72 -13.49
N SER A 13 -13.92 -4.62 -13.26
CA SER A 13 -13.23 -5.62 -12.43
C SER A 13 -13.60 -5.42 -10.97
N THR A 14 -13.76 -6.51 -10.20
CA THR A 14 -13.94 -6.46 -8.74
C THR A 14 -12.97 -5.47 -8.09
N VAL A 15 -13.51 -4.59 -7.23
CA VAL A 15 -12.73 -3.63 -6.44
C VAL A 15 -11.71 -4.43 -5.63
N LYS A 16 -10.42 -4.23 -5.92
CA LYS A 16 -9.36 -4.80 -5.11
C LYS A 16 -8.94 -3.72 -4.11
N PRO A 17 -9.13 -3.94 -2.79
CA PRO A 17 -8.63 -3.01 -1.80
C PRO A 17 -7.10 -3.00 -1.91
N LEU A 18 -6.56 -1.91 -2.44
CA LEU A 18 -5.12 -1.71 -2.51
C LEU A 18 -4.68 -1.15 -1.16
N VAL A 19 -3.79 -1.86 -0.48
CA VAL A 19 -3.10 -1.28 0.66
C VAL A 19 -2.16 -0.23 0.09
N VAL A 20 -2.45 1.05 0.31
CA VAL A 20 -1.63 2.17 -0.19
C VAL A 20 -0.64 2.63 0.88
N GLN A 21 -0.90 2.31 2.14
CA GLN A 21 -0.02 2.65 3.24
C GLN A 21 -0.19 1.65 4.39
N MET A 22 0.89 1.33 5.08
CA MET A 22 0.87 0.49 6.28
C MET A 22 2.05 0.81 7.18
N SER A 23 1.86 0.67 8.49
CA SER A 23 2.96 0.77 9.46
C SER A 23 3.55 -0.60 9.76
N PHE A 24 4.86 -0.64 9.95
CA PHE A 24 5.63 -1.82 10.33
C PHE A 24 6.33 -1.58 11.65
N THR A 25 6.25 -2.54 12.56
CA THR A 25 6.97 -2.46 13.83
C THR A 25 8.24 -3.29 13.74
N CYS A 26 9.39 -2.70 14.04
CA CYS A 26 10.66 -3.40 14.10
C CYS A 26 10.64 -4.42 15.25
N GLY A 27 10.89 -5.70 14.96
CA GLY A 27 10.90 -6.75 15.98
C GLY A 27 12.04 -6.67 16.99
N LYS A 28 13.06 -5.83 16.74
CA LYS A 28 14.23 -5.69 17.62
C LYS A 28 14.16 -4.47 18.52
N CYS A 29 13.79 -3.31 17.98
CA CYS A 29 13.78 -2.03 18.71
C CYS A 29 12.38 -1.44 18.91
N GLY A 30 11.32 -2.09 18.38
CA GLY A 30 9.95 -1.60 18.50
C GLY A 30 9.62 -0.35 17.66
N ALA A 31 10.57 0.16 16.86
CA ALA A 31 10.33 1.36 16.05
C ALA A 31 9.20 1.13 15.03
N ALA A 32 8.25 2.07 14.98
CA ALA A 32 7.20 2.10 13.98
C ALA A 32 7.68 2.79 12.69
N ILE A 33 7.55 2.10 11.57
CA ILE A 33 8.02 2.51 10.25
C ILE A 33 6.82 2.55 9.32
N MET A 34 6.43 3.74 8.89
CA MET A 34 5.35 3.90 7.93
C MET A 34 5.87 3.69 6.51
N ARG A 35 5.21 2.85 5.72
CA ARG A 35 5.54 2.62 4.31
C ARG A 35 4.33 2.86 3.43
N MET A 36 4.57 3.52 2.30
CA MET A 36 3.58 3.76 1.26
C MET A 36 3.82 2.76 0.11
N PHE A 37 2.74 2.25 -0.45
CA PHE A 37 2.72 1.31 -1.58
C PHE A 37 2.03 1.97 -2.77
N PRO A 38 2.69 2.89 -3.48
CA PRO A 38 2.09 3.60 -4.61
C PRO A 38 1.64 2.65 -5.73
N ASP A 39 2.34 1.52 -5.90
CA ASP A 39 2.01 0.49 -6.89
C ASP A 39 0.99 -0.55 -6.40
N GLY A 40 0.52 -0.43 -5.15
CA GLY A 40 -0.33 -1.43 -4.51
C GLY A 40 0.36 -2.78 -4.25
N LYS A 41 1.67 -2.86 -4.47
CA LYS A 41 2.49 -4.05 -4.17
C LYS A 41 2.98 -3.99 -2.74
N TYR A 42 2.77 -5.07 -2.00
CA TYR A 42 3.27 -5.22 -0.64
C TYR A 42 4.81 -5.30 -0.64
N SER A 43 5.48 -4.25 -0.15
CA SER A 43 6.95 -4.15 -0.03
C SER A 43 7.38 -3.77 1.40
N PRO A 44 7.66 -4.75 2.28
CA PRO A 44 8.07 -4.44 3.65
C PRO A 44 9.40 -3.64 3.66
N PRO A 45 9.66 -2.84 4.73
CA PRO A 45 10.91 -2.11 4.84
C PRO A 45 12.11 -3.07 4.87
N ALA A 46 13.17 -2.75 4.13
CA ALA A 46 14.39 -3.56 4.08
C ALA A 46 15.33 -3.30 5.28
N ALA A 47 15.17 -2.14 5.94
CA ALA A 47 15.99 -1.71 7.06
C ALA A 47 15.19 -0.85 8.04
N CYS A 48 15.62 -0.86 9.30
CA CYS A 48 15.02 -0.05 10.35
C CYS A 48 15.41 1.43 10.17
N ILE A 49 14.51 2.34 10.50
CA ILE A 49 14.75 3.80 10.44
C ILE A 49 15.71 4.29 11.52
N TYR A 50 15.88 3.50 12.59
CA TYR A 50 16.68 3.90 13.74
C TYR A 50 18.17 3.61 13.49
N HIS A 51 19.02 4.64 13.59
CA HIS A 51 20.46 4.51 13.45
C HIS A 51 21.03 3.56 14.51
N GLY A 52 21.66 2.47 14.05
CA GLY A 52 22.21 1.40 14.90
C GLY A 52 21.37 0.11 14.94
N CYS A 53 20.11 0.15 14.49
CA CYS A 53 19.28 -1.05 14.44
C CYS A 53 19.38 -1.77 13.09
N LYS A 54 20.15 -2.87 13.05
CA LYS A 54 20.30 -3.74 11.86
C LYS A 54 19.20 -4.80 11.72
N SER A 55 18.03 -4.59 12.33
CA SER A 55 16.93 -5.54 12.23
C SER A 55 16.43 -5.67 10.79
N ARG A 56 16.10 -6.91 10.39
CA ARG A 56 15.43 -7.24 9.13
C ARG A 56 14.03 -7.83 9.36
N THR A 57 13.62 -7.93 10.61
CA THR A 57 12.31 -8.47 11.00
C THR A 57 11.37 -7.31 11.28
N PHE A 58 10.29 -7.25 10.50
CA PHE A 58 9.29 -6.21 10.57
C PHE A 58 7.91 -6.82 10.62
N THR A 59 7.16 -6.53 11.69
CA THR A 59 5.80 -7.02 11.87
C THR A 59 4.82 -5.99 11.32
N PRO A 60 4.01 -6.32 10.30
CA PRO A 60 3.05 -5.40 9.72
C PRO A 60 1.89 -5.12 10.70
N ASN A 61 1.57 -3.84 10.93
CA ASN A 61 0.42 -3.43 11.72
C ASN A 61 -0.80 -3.25 10.80
N ARG A 62 -1.72 -4.24 10.83
CA ARG A 62 -2.92 -4.24 9.99
C ARG A 62 -3.94 -3.17 10.38
N SER A 63 -3.94 -2.74 11.63
CA SER A 63 -4.87 -1.71 12.13
C SER A 63 -4.56 -0.33 11.55
N THR A 64 -3.32 -0.08 11.13
CA THR A 64 -2.92 1.18 10.48
C THR A 64 -2.88 1.08 8.96
N ALA A 65 -3.33 -0.03 8.38
CA ALA A 65 -3.36 -0.20 6.94
C ALA A 65 -4.40 0.75 6.33
N ARG A 66 -3.95 1.66 5.48
CA ARG A 66 -4.82 2.51 4.68
C ARG A 66 -5.15 1.79 3.39
N LEU A 67 -6.40 1.35 3.29
CA LEU A 67 -6.97 0.76 2.09
C LEU A 67 -7.50 1.87 1.19
N VAL A 68 -7.21 1.79 -0.10
CA VAL A 68 -7.86 2.62 -1.12
C VAL A 68 -8.57 1.67 -2.08
N ASP A 69 -9.85 1.94 -2.30
CA ASP A 69 -10.64 1.21 -3.26
C ASP A 69 -10.15 1.55 -4.67
N SER A 70 -9.62 0.53 -5.36
CA SER A 70 -9.18 0.66 -6.73
C SER A 70 -10.10 -0.15 -7.64
N GLN A 71 -10.62 0.50 -8.68
CA GLN A 71 -11.46 -0.14 -9.67
C GLN A 71 -10.89 0.13 -11.05
N LYS A 72 -10.48 -0.93 -11.76
CA LYS A 72 -10.06 -0.82 -13.16
C LYS A 72 -11.30 -0.90 -14.04
N ILE A 73 -11.58 0.20 -14.74
CA ILE A 73 -12.62 0.27 -15.77
C ILE A 73 -11.91 0.12 -17.12
N ARG A 74 -12.33 -0.84 -17.94
CA ARG A 74 -11.90 -0.94 -19.34
C ARG A 74 -13.03 -0.44 -20.23
N GLN A 75 -12.72 0.49 -21.13
CA GLN A 75 -13.56 0.78 -22.29
C GLN A 75 -13.07 -0.08 -23.47
N LEU A 76 -14.01 -0.51 -24.31
CA LEU A 76 -13.74 -1.11 -25.62
C LEU A 76 -13.55 0.01 -26.64
#